data_AF-A0A5E7FU39-F1
#
_entry.id   AF-A0A5E7FU39-F1
#
_cell.length_a   1.000
_cell.length_b   1.000
_cell.length_c   1.000
_cell.angle_alpha   90.00
_cell.angle_beta   90.00
_cell.angle_gamma   90.00
#
_symmetry.space_group_name_H-M   'P 1'
#
loop_
_entity.id
_entity.type
_entity.pdbx_description
1 polymer ?
#
loop_
_entity_poly.entity_id
_entity_poly.type
_entity_poly.pdbx_seq_one_letter_code
_entity_poly.pdbx_strand_id
1 'polypeptide(L)'
;MDSSFRTTIADTVGTDAIDTVHMNGDAWVYIKEYSQTDHTFTLTNAQTSKETKLVGVERVEFNDGKRLALDIEGNAGQTYRLYKAAFDRVPDKEGLGFWIGQLDKGVSIDSVAAGFVASQEFQTINGASPSNLQLVTSLYQHILGRAPDQSGLDLWTAQLDNHALDASHLLINFAESNENKIALTGQVQYGIEYVV
;
A
#
# COMPACT_ATOMS: atom_id res chain seq x y z
N MET A 1 20.93 24.75 -33.96
CA MET A 1 19.84 24.47 -33.03
C MET A 1 20.33 23.32 -32.18
N ASP A 2 20.99 23.65 -31.08
CA ASP A 2 21.62 22.69 -30.19
C ASP A 2 20.55 22.17 -29.23
N SER A 3 20.15 20.90 -29.39
CA SER A 3 19.29 20.22 -28.43
C SER A 3 20.14 19.88 -27.20
N SER A 4 20.29 20.86 -26.32
CA SER A 4 20.81 20.60 -24.99
C SER A 4 19.83 19.69 -24.24
N PHE A 5 20.03 18.38 -24.33
CA PHE A 5 19.57 17.45 -23.33
C PHE A 5 20.33 17.79 -22.05
N ARG A 6 19.72 18.64 -21.22
CA ARG A 6 20.15 18.85 -19.85
C ARG A 6 19.93 17.54 -19.11
N THR A 7 20.98 16.74 -19.04
CA THR A 7 21.06 15.60 -18.12
C THR A 7 21.25 16.20 -16.73
N THR A 8 20.17 16.34 -15.97
CA THR A 8 20.26 16.75 -14.57
C THR A 8 20.74 15.54 -13.78
N ILE A 9 21.93 15.68 -13.20
CA ILE A 9 22.67 14.68 -12.46
C ILE A 9 21.92 14.36 -11.15
N ALA A 10 21.06 13.32 -11.13
CA ALA A 10 20.64 12.52 -9.97
C ALA A 10 19.58 11.43 -10.33
N ASP A 11 19.76 10.70 -11.42
CA ASP A 11 18.93 9.51 -11.68
C ASP A 11 19.45 8.38 -10.77
N THR A 12 18.60 7.86 -9.88
CA THR A 12 18.91 6.62 -9.14
C THR A 12 18.12 5.49 -9.78
N VAL A 13 18.84 4.47 -10.24
CA VAL A 13 18.28 3.20 -10.73
C VAL A 13 18.59 2.17 -9.66
N GLY A 14 17.55 1.62 -9.02
CA GLY A 14 17.74 0.53 -8.06
C GLY A 14 17.95 -0.83 -8.73
N THR A 15 18.04 -1.83 -7.88
CA THR A 15 18.36 -3.24 -8.13
C THR A 15 17.17 -4.12 -7.74
N ASP A 16 17.35 -5.45 -7.62
CA ASP A 16 16.29 -6.34 -7.13
C ASP A 16 16.10 -6.31 -5.59
N ALA A 17 16.94 -5.54 -4.88
CA ALA A 17 16.85 -5.33 -3.44
C ALA A 17 15.99 -4.10 -3.11
N ILE A 18 15.72 -3.85 -1.82
CA ILE A 18 15.11 -2.58 -1.41
C ILE A 18 16.12 -1.46 -1.59
N ASP A 19 15.87 -0.56 -2.54
CA ASP A 19 16.72 0.60 -2.80
C ASP A 19 16.20 1.84 -2.09
N THR A 20 17.13 2.53 -1.41
CA THR A 20 16.83 3.71 -0.58
C THR A 20 17.60 4.93 -1.05
N VAL A 21 16.89 6.02 -1.31
CA VAL A 21 17.48 7.33 -1.61
C VAL A 21 17.32 8.27 -0.42
N HIS A 22 18.40 8.95 -0.04
CA HIS A 22 18.37 9.98 0.99
C HIS A 22 18.27 11.37 0.35
N MET A 23 17.25 12.12 0.73
CA MET A 23 16.98 13.47 0.23
C MET A 23 17.51 14.53 1.20
N ASN A 24 18.21 15.52 0.65
CA ASN A 24 18.72 16.65 1.41
C ASN A 24 17.61 17.69 1.68
N GLY A 25 16.74 17.40 2.65
CA GLY A 25 15.66 18.26 3.10
C GLY A 25 14.56 17.48 3.83
N ASP A 26 13.66 18.20 4.49
CA ASP A 26 12.46 17.62 5.11
C ASP A 26 11.46 17.18 4.04
N ALA A 27 10.64 16.17 4.32
CA ALA A 27 9.67 15.63 3.36
C ALA A 27 8.71 16.69 2.79
N TRP A 28 8.30 17.67 3.60
CA TRP A 28 7.32 18.69 3.21
C TRP A 28 7.86 19.67 2.14
N VAL A 29 9.18 19.72 1.92
CA VAL A 29 9.80 20.60 0.93
C VAL A 29 9.67 20.04 -0.49
N TYR A 30 9.35 18.74 -0.64
CA TYR A 30 9.34 18.06 -1.93
C TYR A 30 7.93 17.94 -2.50
N ILE A 31 7.75 18.45 -3.72
CA ILE A 31 6.60 18.15 -4.57
C ILE A 31 6.85 16.79 -5.22
N LYS A 32 5.81 15.94 -5.25
CA LYS A 32 5.88 14.56 -5.73
C LYS A 32 5.05 14.42 -6.99
N GLU A 33 5.63 13.84 -8.02
CA GLU A 33 4.95 13.49 -9.27
C GLU A 33 5.21 12.03 -9.60
N TYR A 34 4.23 11.38 -10.24
CA TYR A 34 4.34 9.99 -10.69
C TYR A 34 3.90 9.88 -12.16
N SER A 35 4.79 9.36 -13.01
CA SER A 35 4.48 9.01 -14.40
C SER A 35 4.10 7.53 -14.46
N GLN A 36 2.83 7.25 -14.76
CA GLN A 36 2.35 5.87 -14.98
C GLN A 36 2.94 5.25 -16.26
N THR A 37 3.25 6.07 -17.28
CA THR A 37 3.82 5.59 -18.54
C THR A 37 5.21 5.00 -18.31
N ASP A 38 6.03 5.71 -17.55
CA ASP A 38 7.45 5.39 -17.36
C ASP A 38 7.76 4.81 -15.98
N HIS A 39 6.72 4.58 -15.15
CA HIS A 39 6.83 4.09 -13.77
C HIS A 39 7.88 4.85 -12.94
N THR A 40 7.95 6.16 -13.15
CA THR A 40 8.99 7.02 -12.59
C THR A 40 8.39 8.01 -11.60
N PHE A 41 9.02 8.15 -10.44
CA PHE A 41 8.71 9.23 -9.50
C PHE A 41 9.67 10.40 -9.71
N THR A 42 9.15 11.62 -9.62
CA THR A 42 9.96 12.84 -9.60
C THR A 42 9.72 13.57 -8.28
N LEU A 43 10.80 13.88 -7.56
CA LEU A 43 10.78 14.75 -6.40
C LEU A 43 11.40 16.10 -6.75
N THR A 44 10.60 17.16 -6.63
CA THR A 44 11.03 18.53 -6.91
C THR A 44 11.12 19.31 -5.61
N ASN A 45 12.33 19.73 -5.25
CA ASN A 45 12.53 20.60 -4.09
C ASN A 45 11.92 21.97 -4.37
N ALA A 46 10.85 22.33 -3.65
CA ALA A 46 10.06 23.54 -3.90
C ALA A 46 10.83 24.86 -3.66
N GLN A 47 11.96 24.82 -2.95
CA GLN A 47 12.76 26.00 -2.61
C GLN A 47 13.86 26.27 -3.65
N THR A 48 14.39 25.21 -4.27
CA THR A 48 15.53 25.29 -5.19
C THR A 48 15.17 24.95 -6.64
N SER A 49 13.96 24.45 -6.86
CA SER A 49 13.50 23.87 -8.14
C SER A 49 14.38 22.72 -8.64
N LYS A 50 15.20 22.11 -7.77
CA LYS A 50 16.01 20.95 -8.11
C LYS A 50 15.09 19.73 -8.19
N GLU A 51 15.13 19.03 -9.32
CA GLU A 51 14.43 17.78 -9.55
C GLU A 51 15.34 16.57 -9.26
N THR A 52 14.73 15.47 -8.85
CA THR A 52 15.36 14.15 -8.69
C THR A 52 14.41 13.10 -9.22
N LYS A 53 14.84 12.34 -10.23
CA LYS A 53 14.06 11.26 -10.82
C LYS A 53 14.46 9.93 -10.20
N LEU A 54 13.46 9.13 -9.88
CA LEU A 54 13.58 7.88 -9.15
C LEU A 54 12.95 6.77 -10.00
N VAL A 55 13.78 5.82 -10.43
CA VAL A 55 13.39 4.70 -11.27
C VAL A 55 13.81 3.41 -10.57
N GLY A 56 12.85 2.53 -10.29
CA GLY A 56 13.13 1.29 -9.52
C GLY A 56 13.75 1.58 -8.15
N VAL A 57 13.29 2.63 -7.46
CA VAL A 57 13.68 2.94 -6.09
C VAL A 57 12.45 2.69 -5.23
N GLU A 58 12.59 1.93 -4.15
CA GLU A 58 11.46 1.55 -3.29
C GLU A 58 11.28 2.55 -2.15
N ARG A 59 12.35 3.19 -1.67
CA ARG A 59 12.33 3.97 -0.43
C ARG A 59 13.00 5.33 -0.61
N VAL A 60 12.41 6.34 -0.01
CA VAL A 60 13.01 7.68 0.13
C VAL A 60 13.03 8.05 1.60
N GLU A 61 14.18 8.50 2.09
CA GLU A 61 14.37 9.02 3.44
C GLU A 61 14.65 10.52 3.41
N PHE A 62 14.03 11.24 4.34
CA PHE A 62 14.17 12.69 4.49
C PHE A 62 14.86 13.05 5.80
N ASN A 63 15.38 14.29 5.91
CA ASN A 63 16.10 14.75 7.10
C ASN A 63 15.23 14.85 8.36
N ASP A 64 13.91 14.99 8.21
CA ASP A 64 12.95 15.02 9.31
C ASP A 64 12.54 13.62 9.80
N GLY A 65 13.23 12.56 9.36
CA GLY A 65 13.00 11.18 9.75
C GLY A 65 11.77 10.52 9.10
N LYS A 66 11.03 11.26 8.26
CA LYS A 66 9.94 10.69 7.47
C LYS A 66 10.48 9.85 6.33
N ARG A 67 9.64 8.92 5.87
CA ARG A 67 9.92 8.07 4.73
C ARG A 67 8.78 8.06 3.73
N LEU A 68 9.11 7.82 2.48
CA LEU A 68 8.17 7.60 1.38
C LEU A 68 8.49 6.25 0.74
N ALA A 69 7.49 5.38 0.65
CA ALA A 69 7.57 4.14 -0.10
C ALA A 69 6.99 4.35 -1.51
N LEU A 70 7.70 3.88 -2.53
CA LEU A 70 7.38 4.11 -3.95
C LEU A 70 6.90 2.83 -4.68
N ASP A 71 7.11 1.66 -4.08
CA ASP A 71 6.57 0.35 -4.47
C ASP A 71 5.06 0.25 -4.16
N ILE A 72 4.28 1.14 -4.77
CA ILE A 72 2.82 1.24 -4.59
C ILE A 72 2.05 0.00 -5.09
N GLU A 73 2.70 -0.82 -5.92
CA GLU A 73 2.22 -2.15 -6.33
C GLU A 73 2.94 -3.30 -5.61
N GLY A 74 4.04 -3.02 -4.91
CA GLY A 74 4.83 -3.98 -4.14
C GLY A 74 4.43 -4.05 -2.67
N ASN A 75 5.41 -4.32 -1.79
CA ASN A 75 5.19 -4.56 -0.37
C ASN A 75 4.48 -3.40 0.33
N ALA A 76 4.85 -2.16 0.04
CA ALA A 76 4.19 -1.00 0.65
C ALA A 76 2.75 -0.83 0.19
N GLY A 77 2.51 -1.00 -1.11
CA GLY A 77 1.17 -1.03 -1.69
C GLY A 77 0.26 -2.07 -1.05
N GLN A 78 0.74 -3.32 -1.00
CA GLN A 78 0.01 -4.43 -0.39
C GLN A 78 -0.27 -4.19 1.08
N THR A 79 0.73 -3.70 1.82
CA THR A 79 0.56 -3.36 3.25
C THR A 79 -0.52 -2.30 3.44
N TYR A 80 -0.46 -1.21 2.67
CA TYR A 80 -1.44 -0.12 2.76
C TYR A 80 -2.87 -0.63 2.49
N ARG A 81 -3.04 -1.39 1.41
CA ARG A 81 -4.35 -1.93 1.02
C ARG A 81 -4.87 -2.92 2.04
N LEU A 82 -4.04 -3.83 2.53
CA LEU A 82 -4.42 -4.81 3.56
C LEU A 82 -4.81 -4.12 4.88
N TYR A 83 -4.03 -3.13 5.30
CA TYR A 83 -4.29 -2.36 6.53
C TYR A 83 -5.61 -1.58 6.42
N LYS A 84 -5.82 -0.87 5.31
CA LYS A 84 -7.07 -0.15 5.05
C LYS A 84 -8.26 -1.10 4.99
N ALA A 85 -8.11 -2.25 4.33
CA ALA A 85 -9.14 -3.27 4.20
C ALA A 85 -9.50 -3.91 5.55
N ALA A 86 -8.52 -4.15 6.41
CA ALA A 86 -8.74 -4.77 7.71
C ALA A 86 -9.46 -3.85 8.70
N PHE A 87 -9.13 -2.55 8.66
CA PHE A 87 -9.47 -1.62 9.73
C PHE A 87 -10.34 -0.42 9.33
N ASP A 88 -10.71 -0.32 8.04
CA ASP A 88 -11.58 0.75 7.51
C ASP A 88 -11.10 2.17 7.85
N ARG A 89 -9.78 2.35 7.96
CA ARG A 89 -9.14 3.65 8.25
C ARG A 89 -7.82 3.80 7.52
N VAL A 90 -7.42 5.06 7.29
CA VAL A 90 -6.06 5.33 6.81
C VAL A 90 -5.06 4.74 7.81
N PRO A 91 -4.07 3.95 7.35
CA PRO A 91 -3.06 3.39 8.24
C PRO A 91 -2.31 4.49 8.99
N ASP A 92 -2.02 4.27 10.27
CA ASP A 92 -1.10 5.13 11.00
C ASP A 92 0.34 4.90 10.50
N LYS A 93 1.16 5.95 10.54
CA LYS A 93 2.48 5.94 9.89
C LYS A 93 3.46 4.96 10.53
N GLU A 94 3.37 4.76 11.85
CA GLU A 94 4.25 3.88 12.61
C GLU A 94 3.92 2.40 12.35
N GLY A 95 2.64 2.03 12.51
CA GLY A 95 2.17 0.68 12.22
C GLY A 95 2.37 0.31 10.76
N LEU A 96 2.12 1.24 9.83
CA LEU A 96 2.40 1.02 8.42
C LEU A 96 3.88 0.76 8.16
N GLY A 97 4.77 1.56 8.75
CA GLY A 97 6.22 1.36 8.64
C GLY A 97 6.69 0.02 9.20
N PHE A 98 6.13 -0.39 10.34
CA PHE A 98 6.39 -1.71 10.92
C PHE A 98 6.05 -2.84 9.92
N TRP A 99 4.83 -2.86 9.38
CA TRP A 99 4.39 -3.93 8.50
C TRP A 99 5.10 -3.93 7.14
N ILE A 100 5.37 -2.76 6.56
CA ILE A 100 6.24 -2.65 5.37
C ILE A 100 7.59 -3.30 5.66
N GLY A 101 8.22 -2.96 6.79
CA GLY A 101 9.50 -3.53 7.19
C GLY A 101 9.46 -5.04 7.44
N GLN A 102 8.31 -5.62 7.82
CA GLN A 102 8.14 -7.07 7.96
C GLN A 102 8.08 -7.76 6.59
N LEU A 103 7.29 -7.22 5.65
CA LEU A 103 7.23 -7.75 4.28
C LEU A 103 8.58 -7.63 3.56
N ASP A 104 9.28 -6.50 3.73
CA ASP A 104 10.61 -6.28 3.18
C ASP A 104 11.65 -7.29 3.71
N LYS A 105 11.43 -7.85 4.90
CA LYS A 105 12.25 -8.92 5.50
C LYS A 105 11.80 -10.34 5.10
N GLY A 106 10.79 -10.46 4.24
CA GLY A 106 10.29 -11.74 3.73
C GLY A 106 9.18 -12.38 4.57
N VAL A 107 8.56 -11.66 5.52
CA VAL A 107 7.32 -12.14 6.14
C VAL A 107 6.22 -12.17 5.07
N SER A 108 5.49 -13.28 4.96
CA SER A 108 4.42 -13.41 3.96
C SER A 108 3.25 -12.48 4.27
N ILE A 109 2.58 -12.01 3.22
CA ILE A 109 1.33 -11.24 3.36
C ILE A 109 0.25 -12.06 4.10
N ASP A 110 0.24 -13.38 3.93
CA ASP A 110 -0.69 -14.28 4.64
C ASP A 110 -0.49 -14.22 6.16
N SER A 111 0.77 -14.16 6.61
CA SER A 111 1.09 -14.05 8.04
C SER A 111 0.65 -12.70 8.62
N VAL A 112 0.81 -11.63 7.83
CA VAL A 112 0.36 -10.29 8.24
C VAL A 112 -1.17 -10.22 8.28
N ALA A 113 -1.85 -10.73 7.26
CA ALA A 113 -3.31 -10.79 7.21
C ALA A 113 -3.88 -11.62 8.37
N ALA A 114 -3.27 -12.76 8.69
CA ALA A 114 -3.65 -13.56 9.85
C ALA A 114 -3.52 -12.78 11.17
N GLY A 115 -2.44 -11.99 11.32
CA GLY A 115 -2.28 -11.09 12.47
C GLY A 115 -3.37 -10.02 12.55
N PHE A 116 -3.77 -9.44 11.42
CA PHE A 116 -4.86 -8.46 11.36
C PHE A 116 -6.20 -9.08 11.69
N VAL A 117 -6.55 -10.22 11.08
CA VAL A 117 -7.80 -10.94 11.35
C VAL A 117 -7.90 -11.36 12.82
N ALA A 118 -6.79 -11.77 13.43
CA ALA A 118 -6.74 -12.16 14.84
C ALA A 118 -6.82 -10.96 15.80
N SER A 119 -6.64 -9.72 15.32
CA SER A 119 -6.62 -8.53 16.17
C SER A 119 -8.01 -8.16 16.73
N GLN A 120 -8.01 -7.51 17.89
CA GLN A 120 -9.24 -6.97 18.49
C GLN A 120 -9.90 -5.92 17.60
N GLU A 121 -9.14 -5.14 16.84
CA GLU A 121 -9.67 -4.10 15.96
C GLU A 121 -10.50 -4.72 14.82
N PHE A 122 -9.96 -5.75 14.15
CA PHE A 122 -10.68 -6.48 13.10
C PHE A 122 -11.97 -7.14 13.62
N GLN A 123 -11.90 -7.77 14.79
CA GLN A 123 -13.07 -8.36 15.46
C GLN A 123 -14.11 -7.31 15.89
N THR A 124 -13.68 -6.08 16.20
CA THR A 124 -14.61 -5.01 16.54
C THR A 124 -15.39 -4.54 15.32
N ILE A 125 -14.74 -4.49 14.15
CA ILE A 125 -15.35 -4.06 12.88
C ILE A 125 -16.27 -5.15 12.32
N ASN A 126 -15.82 -6.40 12.29
CA ASN A 126 -16.52 -7.50 11.62
C ASN A 126 -17.39 -8.34 12.58
N GLY A 127 -17.32 -8.07 13.89
CA GLY A 127 -17.93 -8.88 14.95
C GLY A 127 -16.94 -9.88 15.55
N ALA A 128 -17.17 -10.25 16.82
CA ALA A 128 -16.25 -11.13 17.56
C ALA A 128 -16.24 -12.58 17.03
N SER A 129 -17.34 -13.02 16.43
CA SER A 129 -17.47 -14.36 15.83
C SER A 129 -18.57 -14.36 14.76
N PRO A 130 -18.37 -13.62 13.65
CA PRO A 130 -19.34 -13.56 12.58
C PRO A 130 -19.48 -14.94 11.93
N SER A 131 -20.67 -15.25 11.41
CA SER A 131 -20.79 -16.31 10.43
C SER A 131 -20.04 -15.93 9.15
N ASN A 132 -19.70 -16.92 8.32
CA ASN A 132 -19.04 -16.68 7.03
C ASN A 132 -19.83 -15.69 6.16
N LEU A 133 -21.15 -15.83 6.12
CA LEU A 133 -22.05 -14.91 5.42
C LEU A 133 -21.94 -13.46 5.95
N GLN A 134 -21.91 -13.30 7.28
CA GLN A 134 -21.78 -11.98 7.92
C GLN A 134 -20.41 -11.36 7.61
N LEU A 135 -19.34 -12.15 7.68
CA LEU A 135 -17.99 -11.69 7.37
C LEU A 135 -17.90 -11.21 5.92
N VAL A 136 -18.33 -12.02 4.94
CA VAL A 136 -18.32 -11.65 3.52
C VAL A 136 -19.11 -10.36 3.29
N THR A 137 -20.31 -10.27 3.85
CA THR A 137 -21.16 -9.07 3.71
C THR A 137 -20.48 -7.82 4.28
N SER A 138 -19.85 -7.95 5.45
CA SER A 138 -19.12 -6.85 6.10
C SER A 138 -17.93 -6.39 5.25
N LEU A 139 -17.11 -7.31 4.74
CA LEU A 139 -15.95 -6.97 3.90
C LEU A 139 -16.34 -6.27 2.59
N TYR A 140 -17.42 -6.67 1.93
CA TYR A 140 -17.97 -5.94 0.78
C TYR A 140 -18.33 -4.50 1.15
N GLN A 141 -19.00 -4.30 2.28
CA GLN A 141 -19.47 -3.00 2.70
C GLN A 141 -18.32 -2.05 3.09
N HIS A 142 -17.34 -2.53 3.86
CA HIS A 142 -16.25 -1.69 4.38
C HIS A 142 -15.13 -1.48 3.35
N ILE A 143 -14.78 -2.52 2.59
CA ILE A 143 -13.65 -2.45 1.66
C ILE A 143 -14.09 -1.87 0.32
N LEU A 144 -15.23 -2.32 -0.21
CA LEU A 144 -15.69 -1.97 -1.55
C LEU A 144 -16.81 -0.91 -1.55
N GLY A 145 -17.33 -0.55 -0.36
CA GLY A 145 -18.35 0.49 -0.24
C GLY A 145 -19.71 0.09 -0.82
N ARG A 146 -19.97 -1.21 -1.03
CA ARG A 146 -21.20 -1.70 -1.65
C ARG A 146 -21.65 -3.03 -1.05
N ALA A 147 -22.92 -3.38 -1.26
CA ALA A 147 -23.41 -4.72 -0.96
C ALA A 147 -22.81 -5.77 -1.92
N PRO A 148 -22.64 -7.02 -1.47
CA PRO A 148 -22.32 -8.12 -2.37
C PRO A 148 -23.45 -8.34 -3.37
N ASP A 149 -23.08 -8.67 -4.61
CA ASP A 149 -24.01 -9.35 -5.52
C ASP A 149 -24.18 -10.81 -5.07
N GLN A 150 -25.30 -11.43 -5.45
CA GLN A 150 -25.63 -12.78 -5.00
C GLN A 150 -24.55 -13.80 -5.38
N SER A 151 -23.97 -13.68 -6.58
CA SER A 151 -22.96 -14.63 -7.05
C SER A 151 -21.64 -14.53 -6.28
N GLY A 152 -21.20 -13.31 -5.96
CA GLY A 152 -20.04 -13.08 -5.11
C GLY A 152 -20.27 -13.57 -3.68
N LEU A 153 -21.44 -13.28 -3.11
CA LEU A 153 -21.81 -13.75 -1.77
C LEU A 153 -21.77 -15.28 -1.66
N ASP A 154 -22.39 -15.97 -2.62
CA ASP A 154 -22.47 -17.43 -2.65
C ASP A 154 -21.08 -18.04 -2.83
N LEU A 155 -20.26 -17.49 -3.74
CA LEU A 155 -18.90 -17.95 -4.00
C LEU A 155 -18.03 -17.87 -2.74
N TRP A 156 -17.91 -16.68 -2.15
CA TRP A 156 -17.01 -16.47 -1.01
C TRP A 156 -17.49 -17.22 0.23
N THR A 157 -18.80 -17.25 0.47
CA THR A 157 -19.36 -17.99 1.61
C THR A 157 -19.09 -19.48 1.46
N ALA A 158 -19.29 -20.06 0.27
CA ALA A 158 -19.01 -21.47 0.01
C ALA A 158 -17.52 -21.81 0.20
N GLN A 159 -16.60 -20.93 -0.21
CA GLN A 159 -15.16 -21.12 -0.03
C GLN A 159 -14.71 -21.08 1.44
N LEU A 160 -15.42 -20.34 2.29
CA LEU A 160 -15.18 -20.35 3.74
C LEU A 160 -15.82 -21.59 4.40
N ASP A 161 -17.06 -21.92 4.01
CA ASP A 161 -17.82 -23.05 4.57
C ASP A 161 -17.15 -24.40 4.28
N ASN A 162 -16.51 -24.53 3.11
CA ASN A 162 -15.77 -25.75 2.73
C ASN A 162 -14.29 -25.70 3.13
N HIS A 163 -13.85 -24.65 3.83
CA HIS A 163 -12.45 -24.42 4.24
C HIS A 163 -11.44 -24.38 3.07
N ALA A 164 -11.88 -24.03 1.86
CA ALA A 164 -10.98 -23.79 0.73
C ALA A 164 -10.15 -22.51 0.90
N LEU A 165 -10.67 -21.53 1.66
CA LEU A 165 -9.90 -20.40 2.18
C LEU A 165 -10.34 -20.04 3.60
N ASP A 166 -9.52 -19.24 4.27
CA ASP A 166 -9.83 -18.66 5.57
C ASP A 166 -10.07 -17.14 5.48
N ALA A 167 -10.44 -16.52 6.60
CA ALA A 167 -10.68 -15.09 6.67
C ALA A 167 -9.47 -14.23 6.26
N SER A 168 -8.24 -14.72 6.50
CA SER A 168 -7.00 -14.02 6.11
C SER A 168 -6.86 -13.94 4.59
N HIS A 169 -7.06 -15.07 3.91
CA HIS A 169 -7.03 -15.10 2.45
C HIS A 169 -8.22 -14.35 1.84
N LEU A 170 -9.41 -14.41 2.46
CA LEU A 170 -10.54 -13.59 2.05
C LEU A 170 -10.19 -12.10 2.09
N LEU A 171 -9.64 -11.63 3.22
CA LEU A 171 -9.22 -10.25 3.39
C LEU A 171 -8.18 -9.84 2.33
N ILE A 172 -7.17 -10.68 2.06
CA ILE A 172 -6.19 -10.43 1.00
C ILE A 172 -6.86 -10.31 -0.37
N ASN A 173 -7.80 -11.20 -0.71
CA ASN A 173 -8.51 -11.16 -1.99
C ASN A 173 -9.29 -9.85 -2.18
N PHE A 174 -9.95 -9.35 -1.13
CA PHE A 174 -10.63 -8.05 -1.18
C PHE A 174 -9.64 -6.89 -1.25
N ALA A 175 -8.59 -6.90 -0.43
CA ALA A 175 -7.55 -5.88 -0.40
C ALA A 175 -6.85 -5.73 -1.76
N GLU A 176 -6.55 -6.83 -2.42
CA GLU A 176 -5.86 -6.86 -3.72
C GLU A 176 -6.80 -6.88 -4.93
N SER A 177 -8.12 -6.82 -4.73
CA SER A 177 -9.08 -6.72 -5.82
C SER A 177 -8.84 -5.45 -6.66
N ASN A 178 -9.04 -5.55 -7.97
CA ASN A 178 -8.91 -4.39 -8.87
C ASN A 178 -9.82 -3.23 -8.44
N GLU A 179 -11.01 -3.54 -7.93
CA GLU A 179 -11.95 -2.54 -7.41
C GLU A 179 -11.34 -1.75 -6.25
N ASN A 180 -10.75 -2.43 -5.26
CA ASN A 180 -10.09 -1.76 -4.14
C ASN A 180 -8.83 -0.99 -4.57
N LYS A 181 -8.02 -1.55 -5.48
CA LYS A 181 -6.83 -0.85 -6.04
C LYS A 181 -7.22 0.45 -6.73
N ILE A 182 -8.28 0.43 -7.54
CA ILE A 182 -8.81 1.63 -8.20
C ILE A 182 -9.31 2.63 -7.15
N ALA A 183 -10.09 2.18 -6.17
CA ALA A 183 -10.61 3.04 -5.10
C ALA A 183 -9.50 3.73 -4.28
N LEU A 184 -8.34 3.08 -4.15
CA LEU A 184 -7.21 3.56 -3.36
C LEU A 184 -6.15 4.31 -4.17
N THR A 185 -6.26 4.38 -5.51
CA THR A 185 -5.25 5.01 -6.37
C THR A 185 -4.91 6.43 -5.90
N GLY A 186 -5.93 7.26 -5.63
CA GLY A 186 -5.72 8.64 -5.16
C GLY A 186 -5.04 8.78 -3.79
N GLN A 187 -5.01 7.71 -2.97
CA GLN A 187 -4.38 7.69 -1.66
C GLN A 187 -2.91 7.26 -1.72
N VAL A 188 -2.49 6.55 -2.78
CA VAL A 188 -1.13 5.96 -2.86
C VAL A 188 -0.32 6.42 -4.08
N GLN A 189 -0.94 7.04 -5.09
CA GLN A 189 -0.29 7.34 -6.38
C GLN A 189 0.99 8.18 -6.29
N TYR A 190 1.19 8.94 -5.23
CA TYR A 190 2.38 9.78 -5.02
C TYR A 190 3.36 9.18 -4.00
N GLY A 191 3.28 7.88 -3.79
CA GLY A 191 3.99 7.15 -2.76
C GLY A 191 3.27 7.19 -1.41
N ILE A 192 3.71 6.30 -0.54
CA ILE A 192 3.08 6.02 0.75
C ILE A 192 3.98 6.53 1.87
N GLU A 193 3.50 7.52 2.63
CA GLU A 193 4.27 8.08 3.75
C GLU A 193 4.19 7.19 4.99
N TYR A 194 5.34 6.94 5.62
CA TYR A 194 5.43 6.17 6.86
C TYR A 194 6.62 6.65 7.73
N VAL A 195 6.75 6.10 8.93
CA VAL A 195 7.89 6.31 9.84
C VAL A 195 8.37 4.97 10.39
N VAL A 196 9.62 4.90 10.86
CA VAL A 196 10.23 3.71 11.49
C VAL A 196 10.59 3.95 12.94
#